data_AF-A0A7V5BFN0-F1
#
_entry.id   AF-A0A7V5BFN0-F1
#
_cell.length_a   1.000
_cell.length_b   1.000
_cell.length_c   1.000
_cell.angle_alpha   90.00
_cell.angle_beta   90.00
_cell.angle_gamma   90.00
#
_symmetry.space_group_name_H-M   'P 1'
#
loop_
_entity.id
_entity.type
_entity.pdbx_description
1 polymer ?
#
loop_
_entity_poly.entity_id
_entity_poly.type
_entity_poly.pdbx_seq_one_letter_code
_entity_poly.pdbx_strand_id
1 'polypeptide(L)'
;MQTKGLFKVLLVLLTIVCLYQYLLIFPTRKVEKKADTFASEHVASFTDPAQQDSMYKQFRSQFLDSASTETALKLPLLKEFTYNDLKAQQLALGLDLKGGMSVILQIDLKSFFLDLSKDDGSNTDAGFAKALDEAQAAMANGGNFIDAFGTAYKKYSNGTKLADIFSRNESLRDEITNNASDADVLNLLRTKADEAVNQTFLRLRKRIDKLGVVQPNVSLDKSRNLIVVELPGMENPERARQYFTKIAKLEFWDTYRLNDPGIADAFVAADKKLK
;
A
#
# COMPACT_ATOMS: atom_id res chain seq x y z
N MET A 1 -39.94 38.59 -2.42
CA MET A 1 -38.76 39.19 -1.74
C MET A 1 -37.95 38.20 -0.89
N GLN A 2 -38.47 37.01 -0.55
CA GLN A 2 -37.76 36.00 0.26
C GLN A 2 -36.54 35.35 -0.43
N THR A 3 -36.57 35.18 -1.76
CA THR A 3 -35.43 34.60 -2.50
C THR A 3 -34.16 35.45 -2.41
N LYS A 4 -34.29 36.80 -2.40
CA LYS A 4 -33.15 37.73 -2.25
C LYS A 4 -32.47 37.62 -0.88
N GLY A 5 -33.19 37.23 0.17
CA GLY A 5 -32.62 36.98 1.49
C GLY A 5 -31.77 35.72 1.53
N LEU A 6 -32.26 34.63 0.92
CA LEU A 6 -31.54 33.36 0.81
C LEU A 6 -30.23 33.50 0.04
N PHE A 7 -30.23 34.21 -1.10
CA PHE A 7 -29.01 34.47 -1.88
C PHE A 7 -27.97 35.29 -1.11
N LYS A 8 -28.39 36.29 -0.32
CA LYS A 8 -27.47 37.08 0.52
C LYS A 8 -26.84 36.24 1.63
N VAL A 9 -27.63 35.41 2.30
CA VAL A 9 -27.13 34.50 3.35
C VAL A 9 -26.14 33.49 2.76
N LEU A 10 -26.48 32.88 1.61
CA LEU A 10 -25.59 31.93 0.93
C LEU A 10 -24.28 32.59 0.48
N LEU A 11 -24.33 33.81 -0.05
CA LEU A 11 -23.14 34.56 -0.44
C LEU A 11 -22.25 34.86 0.76
N VAL A 12 -22.82 35.30 1.90
CA VAL A 12 -22.05 35.54 3.13
C VAL A 12 -21.39 34.24 3.61
N LEU A 13 -22.12 33.12 3.61
CA LEU A 13 -21.60 31.81 4.03
C LEU A 13 -20.47 31.35 3.10
N LEU A 14 -20.63 31.47 1.78
CA LEU A 14 -19.59 31.17 0.79
C LEU A 14 -18.34 32.05 0.99
N THR A 15 -18.53 33.33 1.26
CA THR A 15 -17.41 34.27 1.50
C THR A 15 -16.63 33.87 2.74
N ILE A 16 -17.31 33.46 3.81
CA ILE A 16 -16.68 32.95 5.04
C ILE A 16 -15.87 31.68 4.75
N VAL A 17 -16.44 30.73 3.99
CA VAL A 17 -15.72 29.49 3.61
C VAL A 17 -14.49 29.81 2.76
N CYS A 18 -14.59 30.74 1.81
CA CYS A 18 -13.44 31.18 1.01
C CYS A 18 -12.35 31.81 1.88
N LEU A 19 -12.71 32.71 2.81
CA LEU A 19 -11.76 33.35 3.72
C LEU A 19 -11.06 32.33 4.63
N TYR A 20 -11.81 31.36 5.14
CA TYR A 20 -11.25 30.25 5.92
C TYR A 20 -10.21 29.47 5.09
N GLN A 21 -10.50 29.21 3.81
CA GLN A 21 -9.56 28.50 2.95
C GLN A 21 -8.30 29.28 2.62
N TYR A 22 -8.41 30.60 2.45
CA TYR A 22 -7.22 31.46 2.35
C TYR A 22 -6.38 31.43 3.63
N LEU A 23 -7.02 31.42 4.80
CA LEU A 23 -6.33 31.34 6.08
C LEU A 23 -5.50 30.05 6.22
N LEU A 24 -5.99 28.92 5.68
CA LEU A 24 -5.24 27.66 5.66
C LEU A 24 -4.14 27.63 4.59
N ILE A 25 -4.35 28.25 3.43
CA ILE A 25 -3.42 28.19 2.27
C ILE A 25 -2.21 29.11 2.44
N PHE A 26 -2.38 30.30 3.04
CA PHE A 26 -1.28 31.26 3.22
C PHE A 26 -0.07 30.71 3.99
N PRO A 27 -0.23 30.08 5.16
CA PRO A 27 0.90 29.51 5.89
C PRO A 27 1.55 28.34 5.15
N THR A 28 0.79 27.45 4.51
CA THR A 28 1.37 26.32 3.77
C THR A 28 2.18 26.80 2.55
N ARG A 29 1.70 27.83 1.83
CA ARG A 29 2.45 28.44 0.72
C ARG A 29 3.79 29.03 1.15
N LYS A 30 3.91 29.53 2.38
CA LYS A 30 5.20 30.01 2.89
C LYS A 30 6.20 28.87 3.06
N VAL A 31 5.76 27.72 3.56
CA VAL A 31 6.59 26.52 3.72
C VAL A 31 6.99 25.97 2.35
N GLU A 32 6.03 25.85 1.42
CA GLU A 32 6.29 25.41 0.05
C GLU A 32 7.31 26.30 -0.66
N LYS A 33 7.20 27.63 -0.52
CA LYS A 33 8.16 28.56 -1.11
C LYS A 33 9.59 28.39 -0.56
N LYS A 34 9.73 28.08 0.73
CA LYS A 34 11.04 27.77 1.35
C LYS A 34 11.62 26.47 0.80
N ALA A 35 10.77 25.47 0.57
CA ALA A 35 11.17 24.21 -0.04
C ALA A 35 11.65 24.42 -1.48
N ASP A 36 10.95 25.26 -2.25
CA ASP A 36 11.33 25.61 -3.62
C ASP A 36 12.69 26.33 -3.66
N THR A 37 12.93 27.28 -2.74
CA THR A 37 14.24 27.95 -2.64
C THR A 37 15.35 26.97 -2.29
N PHE A 38 15.14 26.13 -1.27
CA PHE A 38 16.11 25.12 -0.85
C PHE A 38 16.46 24.15 -1.99
N ALA A 39 15.45 23.66 -2.71
CA ALA A 39 15.66 22.76 -3.84
C ALA A 39 16.39 23.45 -4.99
N SER A 40 16.03 24.70 -5.32
CA SER A 40 16.69 25.45 -6.39
C SER A 40 18.17 25.72 -6.11
N GLU A 41 18.54 25.97 -4.85
CA GLU A 41 19.93 26.19 -4.42
C GLU A 41 20.78 24.92 -4.54
N HIS A 42 20.25 23.77 -4.12
CA HIS A 42 20.97 22.49 -4.14
C HIS A 42 21.11 21.90 -5.54
N VAL A 43 20.24 22.31 -6.47
CA VAL A 43 20.25 21.80 -7.84
C VAL A 43 21.09 22.68 -8.77
N ALA A 44 21.46 23.89 -8.35
CA ALA A 44 22.26 24.82 -9.15
C ALA A 44 23.65 24.26 -9.54
N SER A 45 24.12 23.21 -8.85
CA SER A 45 25.38 22.52 -9.17
C SER A 45 25.27 21.47 -10.28
N PHE A 46 24.07 21.10 -10.71
CA PHE A 46 23.86 20.07 -11.74
C PHE A 46 23.70 20.72 -13.12
N THR A 47 24.41 20.20 -14.12
CA THR A 47 24.46 20.75 -15.48
C THR A 47 23.49 20.09 -16.46
N ASP A 48 23.05 18.86 -16.16
CA ASP A 48 22.11 18.10 -17.00
C ASP A 48 20.66 18.44 -16.62
N PRO A 49 19.83 18.97 -17.54
CA PRO A 49 18.44 19.32 -17.28
C PRO A 49 17.57 18.17 -16.74
N ALA A 50 17.81 16.93 -17.20
CA ALA A 50 17.02 15.77 -16.76
C ALA A 50 17.35 15.37 -15.31
N GLN A 51 18.64 15.44 -14.95
CA GLN A 51 19.08 15.21 -13.58
C GLN A 51 18.63 16.34 -12.65
N GLN A 52 18.67 17.58 -13.13
CA GLN A 52 18.23 18.76 -12.40
C GLN A 52 16.74 18.66 -11.99
N ASP A 53 15.83 18.27 -12.88
CA ASP A 53 14.41 18.11 -12.52
C ASP A 53 14.19 17.00 -11.48
N SER A 54 14.88 15.86 -11.64
CA SER A 54 14.79 14.74 -10.67
C SER A 54 15.33 15.13 -9.29
N MET A 55 16.52 15.74 -9.25
CA MET A 55 17.15 16.19 -8.00
C MET A 55 16.35 17.30 -7.34
N TYR A 56 15.74 18.21 -8.11
CA TYR A 56 14.85 19.25 -7.58
C TYR A 56 13.68 18.64 -6.81
N LYS A 57 12.98 17.68 -7.42
CA LYS A 57 11.88 16.97 -6.76
C LYS A 57 12.35 16.25 -5.50
N GLN A 58 13.54 15.63 -5.55
CA GLN A 58 14.11 14.93 -4.41
C GLN A 58 14.41 15.89 -3.23
N PHE A 59 15.18 16.95 -3.45
CA PHE A 59 15.52 17.92 -2.38
C PHE A 59 14.29 18.65 -1.85
N ARG A 60 13.35 19.01 -2.72
CA ARG A 60 12.08 19.61 -2.33
C ARG A 60 11.28 18.66 -1.42
N SER A 61 11.19 17.38 -1.81
CA SER A 61 10.50 16.37 -1.01
C SER A 61 11.15 16.12 0.35
N GLN A 62 12.49 16.18 0.42
CA GLN A 62 13.24 16.01 1.67
C GLN A 62 12.98 17.16 2.64
N PHE A 63 12.98 18.40 2.14
CA PHE A 63 12.66 19.57 2.95
C PHE A 63 11.22 19.53 3.46
N LEU A 64 10.27 19.18 2.59
CA LEU A 64 8.86 19.13 2.99
C LEU A 64 8.58 17.96 3.94
N ASP A 65 9.33 16.87 3.86
CA ASP A 65 9.27 15.78 4.83
C ASP A 65 9.77 16.21 6.22
N SER A 66 10.90 16.92 6.29
CA SER A 66 11.39 17.44 7.57
C SER A 66 10.46 18.51 8.16
N ALA A 67 9.93 19.40 7.31
CA ALA A 67 8.99 20.45 7.70
C ALA A 67 7.58 19.93 7.99
N SER A 68 7.27 18.68 7.66
CA SER A 68 5.91 18.11 7.76
C SER A 68 5.37 18.08 9.19
N THR A 69 6.27 17.95 10.17
CA THR A 69 5.97 17.91 11.61
C THR A 69 6.12 19.26 12.31
N GLU A 70 6.62 20.28 11.61
CA GLU A 70 6.79 21.61 12.19
C GLU A 70 5.45 22.35 12.31
N THR A 71 5.29 23.08 13.42
CA THR A 71 4.11 23.93 13.65
C THR A 71 4.13 25.10 12.67
N ALA A 72 3.27 25.04 11.66
CA ALA A 72 3.15 26.07 10.63
C ALA A 72 2.23 27.23 11.05
N LEU A 73 1.29 26.99 11.97
CA LEU A 73 0.38 28.02 12.48
C LEU A 73 0.02 27.79 13.96
N LYS A 74 0.24 28.82 14.79
CA LYS A 74 -0.19 28.86 16.19
C LYS A 74 -1.37 29.82 16.33
N LEU A 75 -2.57 29.29 16.57
CA LEU A 75 -3.72 30.11 16.94
C LEU A 75 -3.76 30.25 18.46
N PRO A 76 -3.68 31.47 19.02
CA PRO A 76 -3.77 31.65 20.47
C PRO A 76 -5.11 31.10 20.98
N LEU A 77 -5.07 30.28 22.04
CA LEU A 77 -6.20 29.61 22.72
C LEU A 77 -6.87 28.38 22.06
N LEU A 78 -6.45 27.90 20.88
CA LEU A 78 -7.16 26.79 20.21
C LEU A 78 -6.30 25.55 19.99
N LYS A 79 -5.30 25.61 19.11
CA LYS A 79 -4.47 24.47 18.73
C LYS A 79 -3.27 24.92 17.91
N GLU A 80 -2.19 24.16 18.00
CA GLU A 80 -1.08 24.23 17.04
C GLU A 80 -1.41 23.34 15.83
N PHE A 81 -1.28 23.89 14.63
CA PHE A 81 -1.50 23.14 13.39
C PHE A 81 -0.15 22.91 12.70
N THR A 82 0.14 21.64 12.40
CA THR A 82 1.31 21.27 11.59
C THR A 82 1.06 21.57 10.11
N TYR A 83 2.12 21.57 9.30
CA TYR A 83 2.00 21.67 7.84
C TYR A 83 1.01 20.64 7.27
N ASN A 84 1.11 19.39 7.73
CA ASN A 84 0.22 18.31 7.30
C ASN A 84 -1.24 18.55 7.70
N ASP A 85 -1.49 19.04 8.93
CA ASP A 85 -2.86 19.32 9.39
C ASP A 85 -3.54 20.41 8.56
N LEU A 86 -2.79 21.49 8.26
CA LEU A 86 -3.30 22.59 7.43
C LEU A 86 -3.55 22.13 6.01
N LYS A 87 -2.64 21.32 5.45
CA LYS A 87 -2.79 20.77 4.11
C LYS A 87 -3.99 19.83 4.02
N ALA A 88 -4.21 18.97 5.02
CA ALA A 88 -5.31 18.01 5.05
C ALA A 88 -6.70 18.68 5.04
N GLN A 89 -6.81 19.87 5.62
CA GLN A 89 -8.04 20.67 5.64
C GLN A 89 -8.26 21.52 4.37
N GLN A 90 -7.27 21.59 3.48
CA GLN A 90 -7.43 22.27 2.19
C GLN A 90 -8.40 21.54 1.27
N LEU A 91 -8.91 22.25 0.26
CA LEU A 91 -9.81 21.65 -0.74
C LEU A 91 -9.03 20.61 -1.56
N ALA A 92 -9.63 19.44 -1.80
CA ALA A 92 -9.16 18.50 -2.81
C ALA A 92 -9.19 19.19 -4.16
N LEU A 93 -8.02 19.48 -4.70
CA LEU A 93 -7.88 19.95 -6.06
C LEU A 93 -7.82 18.78 -7.06
N GLY A 94 -7.66 17.54 -6.58
CA GLY A 94 -7.54 16.35 -7.43
C GLY A 94 -6.17 16.23 -8.11
N LEU A 95 -5.96 15.10 -8.81
CA LEU A 95 -4.69 14.79 -9.46
C LEU A 95 -4.36 15.76 -10.60
N ASP A 96 -5.36 16.17 -11.37
CA ASP A 96 -5.18 17.04 -12.53
C ASP A 96 -4.65 18.44 -12.13
N LEU A 97 -5.20 19.02 -11.05
CA LEU A 97 -4.84 20.38 -10.63
C LEU A 97 -3.64 20.44 -9.66
N LYS A 98 -3.35 19.37 -8.91
CA LYS A 98 -2.19 19.32 -7.98
C LYS A 98 -1.00 18.56 -8.53
N GLY A 99 -1.19 17.74 -9.56
CA GLY A 99 -0.26 16.67 -9.88
C GLY A 99 -0.20 15.63 -8.76
N GLY A 100 0.66 14.64 -8.93
CA GLY A 100 0.84 13.53 -7.99
C GLY A 100 1.08 12.22 -8.72
N MET A 101 0.54 11.13 -8.18
CA MET A 101 0.76 9.78 -8.70
C MET A 101 -0.56 9.00 -8.79
N SER A 102 -0.74 8.27 -9.90
CA SER A 102 -1.78 7.24 -10.05
C SER A 102 -1.12 5.88 -10.26
N VAL A 103 -1.57 4.88 -9.51
CA VAL A 103 -1.01 3.52 -9.53
C VAL A 103 -2.14 2.51 -9.59
N ILE A 104 -1.96 1.48 -10.41
CA ILE A 104 -2.83 0.30 -10.45
C ILE A 104 -2.04 -0.85 -9.84
N LEU A 105 -2.60 -1.47 -8.81
CA LEU A 105 -2.01 -2.60 -8.10
C LEU A 105 -2.87 -3.84 -8.33
N GLN A 106 -2.25 -4.92 -8.80
CA GLN A 106 -2.91 -6.22 -8.90
C GLN A 106 -2.60 -7.07 -7.68
N ILE A 107 -3.62 -7.71 -7.12
CA ILE A 107 -3.46 -8.61 -5.98
C ILE A 107 -2.93 -9.95 -6.49
N ASP A 108 -1.83 -10.40 -5.90
CA ASP A 108 -1.16 -11.64 -6.29
C ASP A 108 -1.87 -12.86 -5.69
N LEU A 109 -2.89 -13.36 -6.40
CA LEU A 109 -3.62 -14.57 -6.03
C LEU A 109 -2.80 -15.84 -6.23
N LYS A 110 -1.78 -15.83 -7.10
CA LYS A 110 -0.88 -16.96 -7.30
C LYS A 110 -0.07 -17.22 -6.04
N SER A 111 0.57 -16.20 -5.48
CA SER A 111 1.33 -16.32 -4.24
C SER A 111 0.40 -16.69 -3.06
N PHE A 112 -0.81 -16.13 -3.03
CA PHE A 112 -1.82 -16.51 -2.03
C PHE A 112 -2.18 -18.01 -2.10
N PHE A 113 -2.44 -18.56 -3.30
CA PHE A 113 -2.75 -19.98 -3.46
C PHE A 113 -1.55 -20.86 -3.15
N LEU A 114 -0.33 -20.39 -3.48
CA LEU A 114 0.90 -21.08 -3.10
C LEU A 114 1.04 -21.14 -1.57
N ASP A 115 0.80 -20.04 -0.87
CA ASP A 115 0.87 -19.99 0.60
C ASP A 115 -0.22 -20.83 1.26
N LEU A 116 -1.42 -20.89 0.67
CA LEU A 116 -2.47 -21.82 1.11
C LEU A 116 -2.11 -23.28 0.83
N SER A 117 -1.36 -23.55 -0.24
CA SER A 117 -0.93 -24.91 -0.60
C SER A 117 0.35 -25.37 0.11
N LYS A 118 1.07 -24.46 0.79
CA LYS A 118 2.41 -24.74 1.31
C LYS A 118 2.35 -25.84 2.35
N ASP A 119 2.91 -26.97 1.94
CA ASP A 119 3.38 -28.04 2.79
C ASP A 119 4.72 -27.61 3.44
N ASP A 120 5.00 -28.11 4.63
CA ASP A 120 6.13 -27.75 5.48
C ASP A 120 7.47 -28.36 4.96
N GLY A 121 7.69 -28.33 3.63
CA GLY A 121 9.01 -28.59 3.03
C GLY A 121 9.10 -29.51 1.81
N SER A 122 8.02 -30.12 1.27
CA SER A 122 8.20 -30.95 0.07
C SER A 122 6.97 -31.12 -0.82
N ASN A 123 7.16 -30.90 -2.12
CA ASN A 123 6.26 -31.17 -3.25
C ASN A 123 5.05 -30.25 -3.42
N THR A 124 5.32 -29.04 -3.94
CA THR A 124 4.38 -28.39 -4.85
C THR A 124 4.33 -29.22 -6.14
N ASP A 125 3.22 -29.91 -6.40
CA ASP A 125 3.00 -30.67 -7.63
C ASP A 125 3.33 -29.78 -8.85
N ALA A 126 4.17 -30.28 -9.75
CA ALA A 126 4.53 -29.57 -10.98
C ALA A 126 3.28 -29.22 -11.81
N GLY A 127 2.21 -30.00 -11.70
CA GLY A 127 0.92 -29.72 -12.31
C GLY A 127 0.22 -28.51 -11.68
N PHE A 128 0.26 -28.38 -10.36
CA PHE A 128 -0.31 -27.23 -9.63
C PHE A 128 0.44 -25.94 -9.95
N ALA A 129 1.78 -25.96 -9.94
CA ALA A 129 2.58 -24.79 -10.29
C ALA A 129 2.30 -24.29 -11.72
N LYS A 130 2.21 -25.23 -12.69
CA LYS A 130 1.82 -24.89 -14.08
C LYS A 130 0.41 -24.33 -14.17
N ALA A 131 -0.53 -24.87 -13.41
CA ALA A 131 -1.91 -24.36 -13.38
C ALA A 131 -1.98 -22.91 -12.86
N LEU A 132 -1.18 -22.57 -11.84
CA LEU A 132 -1.07 -21.21 -11.34
C LEU A 132 -0.43 -20.25 -12.36
N ASP A 133 0.59 -20.70 -13.09
CA ASP A 133 1.23 -19.91 -14.15
C ASP A 133 0.28 -19.62 -15.32
N GLU A 134 -0.45 -20.64 -15.79
CA GLU A 134 -1.47 -20.46 -16.85
C GLU A 134 -2.60 -19.53 -16.38
N ALA A 135 -3.05 -19.66 -15.13
CA ALA A 135 -4.06 -18.78 -14.55
C ALA A 135 -3.59 -17.32 -14.47
N GLN A 136 -2.34 -17.10 -14.04
CA GLN A 136 -1.76 -15.76 -13.98
C GLN A 136 -1.62 -15.15 -15.38
N ALA A 137 -1.22 -15.94 -16.38
CA ALA A 137 -1.14 -15.47 -17.77
C ALA A 137 -2.53 -15.10 -18.33
N ALA A 138 -3.58 -15.84 -17.97
CA ALA A 138 -4.95 -15.55 -18.39
C ALA A 138 -5.49 -14.22 -17.83
N MET A 139 -4.98 -13.75 -16.69
CA MET A 139 -5.35 -12.45 -16.09
C MET A 139 -4.92 -11.27 -16.95
N ALA A 140 -3.86 -11.39 -17.74
CA ALA A 140 -3.42 -10.33 -18.65
C ALA A 140 -4.48 -9.96 -19.69
N ASN A 141 -5.35 -10.92 -20.04
CA ASN A 141 -6.46 -10.74 -20.98
C ASN A 141 -7.79 -10.37 -20.29
N GLY A 142 -7.77 -10.06 -18.99
CA GLY A 142 -8.96 -9.70 -18.22
C GLY A 142 -9.82 -10.89 -17.77
N GLY A 143 -9.28 -12.11 -17.78
CA GLY A 143 -9.96 -13.29 -17.26
C GLY A 143 -10.09 -13.28 -15.73
N ASN A 144 -10.89 -14.20 -15.18
CA ASN A 144 -10.96 -14.45 -13.74
C ASN A 144 -9.91 -15.50 -13.34
N PHE A 145 -9.04 -15.17 -12.37
CA PHE A 145 -7.94 -16.03 -11.94
C PHE A 145 -8.41 -17.42 -11.50
N ILE A 146 -9.52 -17.48 -10.76
CA ILE A 146 -9.97 -18.69 -10.08
C ILE A 146 -10.61 -19.66 -11.08
N ASP A 147 -11.36 -19.13 -12.05
CA ASP A 147 -11.92 -19.94 -13.14
C ASP A 147 -10.82 -20.46 -14.08
N ALA A 148 -9.84 -19.60 -14.40
CA ALA A 148 -8.68 -19.97 -15.19
C ALA A 148 -7.85 -21.04 -14.48
N PHE A 149 -7.64 -20.90 -13.17
CA PHE A 149 -6.95 -21.87 -12.33
C PHE A 149 -7.69 -23.20 -12.29
N GLY A 150 -9.00 -23.21 -12.03
CA GLY A 150 -9.79 -24.45 -12.01
C GLY A 150 -9.76 -25.19 -13.35
N THR A 151 -9.74 -24.45 -14.46
CA THR A 151 -9.61 -25.02 -15.81
C THR A 151 -8.21 -25.58 -16.07
N ALA A 152 -7.16 -24.83 -15.73
CA ALA A 152 -5.77 -25.25 -15.92
C ALA A 152 -5.41 -26.43 -14.99
N TYR A 153 -5.92 -26.44 -13.76
CA TYR A 153 -5.69 -27.51 -12.81
C TYR A 153 -6.28 -28.84 -13.31
N LYS A 154 -7.48 -28.83 -13.91
CA LYS A 154 -8.05 -30.04 -14.54
C LYS A 154 -7.17 -30.61 -15.67
N LYS A 155 -6.40 -29.77 -16.37
CA LYS A 155 -5.47 -30.22 -17.43
C LYS A 155 -4.19 -30.85 -16.87
N TYR A 156 -3.70 -30.36 -15.73
CA TYR A 156 -2.37 -30.71 -15.21
C TYR A 156 -2.36 -31.52 -13.91
N SER A 157 -3.51 -31.71 -13.25
CA SER A 157 -3.63 -32.35 -11.93
C SER A 157 -3.26 -33.84 -11.90
N ASN A 158 -3.15 -34.51 -13.06
CA ASN A 158 -2.84 -35.94 -13.15
C ASN A 158 -3.70 -36.85 -12.24
N GLY A 159 -4.92 -36.42 -11.89
CA GLY A 159 -5.84 -37.14 -11.01
C GLY A 159 -5.77 -36.79 -9.51
N THR A 160 -4.86 -35.90 -9.10
CA THR A 160 -4.76 -35.38 -7.73
C THR A 160 -5.91 -34.42 -7.43
N LYS A 161 -6.62 -34.63 -6.32
CA LYS A 161 -7.73 -33.75 -5.92
C LYS A 161 -7.21 -32.43 -5.35
N LEU A 162 -7.94 -31.34 -5.55
CA LEU A 162 -7.61 -30.06 -4.89
C LEU A 162 -7.65 -30.19 -3.36
N ALA A 163 -8.53 -31.04 -2.83
CA ALA A 163 -8.61 -31.30 -1.40
C ALA A 163 -7.27 -31.80 -0.82
N ASP A 164 -6.50 -32.62 -1.56
CA ASP A 164 -5.22 -33.16 -1.08
C ASP A 164 -4.14 -32.07 -0.92
N ILE A 165 -4.26 -30.98 -1.70
CA ILE A 165 -3.36 -29.83 -1.67
C ILE A 165 -3.74 -28.87 -0.54
N PHE A 166 -5.03 -28.53 -0.42
CA PHE A 166 -5.48 -27.44 0.46
C PHE A 166 -5.92 -27.89 1.86
N SER A 167 -6.27 -29.16 2.06
CA SER A 167 -6.69 -29.68 3.38
C SER A 167 -5.58 -29.68 4.43
N ARG A 168 -4.31 -29.63 4.00
CA ARG A 168 -3.14 -29.60 4.88
C ARG A 168 -2.93 -28.26 5.56
N ASN A 169 -3.50 -27.19 5.02
CA ASN A 169 -3.36 -25.86 5.58
C ASN A 169 -4.19 -25.73 6.86
N GLU A 170 -3.55 -25.31 7.95
CA GLU A 170 -4.23 -25.14 9.25
C GLU A 170 -5.46 -24.22 9.15
N SER A 171 -5.39 -23.17 8.31
CA SER A 171 -6.48 -22.21 8.15
C SER A 171 -7.67 -22.74 7.34
N LEU A 172 -7.51 -23.87 6.63
CA LEU A 172 -8.55 -24.48 5.79
C LEU A 172 -8.95 -25.88 6.24
N ARG A 173 -8.21 -26.49 7.18
CA ARG A 173 -8.39 -27.87 7.62
C ARG A 173 -9.80 -28.14 8.18
N ASP A 174 -10.39 -27.16 8.86
CA ASP A 174 -11.72 -27.30 9.45
C ASP A 174 -12.85 -27.03 8.43
N GLU A 175 -12.52 -26.45 7.26
CA GLU A 175 -13.46 -26.10 6.20
C GLU A 175 -13.41 -27.06 5.00
N ILE A 176 -12.31 -27.82 4.83
CA ILE A 176 -12.12 -28.81 3.76
C ILE A 176 -12.21 -30.23 4.33
N THR A 177 -13.21 -30.98 3.89
CA THR A 177 -13.25 -32.43 4.16
C THR A 177 -12.35 -33.20 3.19
N ASN A 178 -11.77 -34.32 3.63
CA ASN A 178 -10.87 -35.16 2.80
C ASN A 178 -11.53 -35.71 1.52
N ASN A 179 -12.86 -35.72 1.45
CA ASN A 179 -13.63 -36.16 0.28
C ASN A 179 -14.30 -35.02 -0.49
N ALA A 180 -13.96 -33.75 -0.19
CA ALA A 180 -14.51 -32.60 -0.89
C ALA A 180 -14.27 -32.69 -2.40
N SER A 181 -15.27 -32.28 -3.18
CA SER A 181 -15.10 -32.21 -4.63
C SER A 181 -14.22 -31.02 -5.03
N ASP A 182 -13.57 -31.10 -6.18
CA ASP A 182 -12.78 -29.97 -6.70
C ASP A 182 -13.63 -28.71 -6.88
N ALA A 183 -14.93 -28.85 -7.17
CA ALA A 183 -15.85 -27.73 -7.28
C ALA A 183 -16.09 -27.04 -5.92
N ASP A 184 -16.25 -27.83 -4.85
CA ASP A 184 -16.42 -27.29 -3.50
C ASP A 184 -15.16 -26.57 -3.03
N VAL A 185 -13.98 -27.15 -3.28
CA VAL A 185 -12.70 -26.52 -2.95
C VAL A 185 -12.49 -25.23 -3.75
N LEU A 186 -12.83 -25.21 -5.04
CA LEU A 186 -12.75 -23.97 -5.85
C LEU A 186 -13.67 -22.87 -5.33
N ASN A 187 -14.90 -23.21 -4.90
CA ASN A 187 -15.82 -22.24 -4.30
C ASN A 187 -15.30 -21.67 -2.97
N LEU A 188 -14.70 -22.54 -2.14
CA LEU A 188 -14.05 -22.12 -0.91
C LEU A 188 -12.87 -21.18 -1.20
N LEU A 189 -11.99 -21.56 -2.13
CA LEU A 189 -10.85 -20.73 -2.55
C LEU A 189 -11.31 -19.38 -3.11
N ARG A 190 -12.47 -19.33 -3.80
CA ARG A 190 -13.12 -18.09 -4.24
C ARG A 190 -13.45 -17.18 -3.07
N THR A 191 -14.10 -17.73 -2.05
CA THR A 191 -14.48 -16.99 -0.85
C THR A 191 -13.24 -16.48 -0.11
N LYS A 192 -12.23 -17.34 0.09
CA LYS A 192 -10.97 -16.97 0.75
C LYS A 192 -10.17 -15.94 -0.05
N ALA A 193 -10.18 -16.01 -1.38
CA ALA A 193 -9.56 -15.02 -2.24
C ALA A 193 -10.26 -13.65 -2.11
N ASP A 194 -11.60 -13.60 -2.14
CA ASP A 194 -12.35 -12.37 -1.96
C ASP A 194 -12.11 -11.73 -0.58
N GLU A 195 -12.03 -12.55 0.46
CA GLU A 195 -11.63 -12.11 1.81
C GLU A 195 -10.21 -11.54 1.81
N ALA A 196 -9.23 -12.27 1.26
CA ALA A 196 -7.84 -11.83 1.17
C ALA A 196 -7.70 -10.52 0.39
N VAL A 197 -8.49 -10.35 -0.68
CA VAL A 197 -8.56 -9.14 -1.49
C VAL A 197 -9.07 -7.96 -0.67
N ASN A 198 -10.21 -8.12 0.02
CA ASN A 198 -10.77 -7.08 0.87
C ASN A 198 -9.82 -6.70 2.03
N GLN A 199 -9.21 -7.68 2.68
CA GLN A 199 -8.23 -7.44 3.74
C GLN A 199 -7.01 -6.69 3.23
N THR A 200 -6.51 -7.04 2.04
CA THR A 200 -5.38 -6.35 1.41
C THR A 200 -5.73 -4.91 1.07
N PHE A 201 -6.93 -4.66 0.52
CA PHE A 201 -7.43 -3.31 0.28
C PHE A 201 -7.50 -2.47 1.57
N LEU A 202 -8.08 -3.03 2.65
CA LEU A 202 -8.18 -2.32 3.94
C LEU A 202 -6.81 -2.03 4.55
N ARG A 203 -5.86 -2.98 4.47
CA ARG A 203 -4.48 -2.76 4.90
C ARG A 203 -3.79 -1.68 4.09
N LEU A 204 -3.92 -1.72 2.76
CA LEU A 204 -3.31 -0.72 1.88
C LEU A 204 -3.86 0.67 2.16
N ARG A 205 -5.18 0.82 2.33
CA ARG A 205 -5.81 2.08 2.72
C ARG A 205 -5.22 2.64 4.02
N LYS A 206 -5.13 1.82 5.07
CA LYS A 206 -4.49 2.21 6.35
C LYS A 206 -3.02 2.61 6.20
N ARG A 207 -2.28 2.06 5.22
CA ARG A 207 -0.89 2.44 4.93
C ARG A 207 -0.82 3.77 4.18
N ILE A 208 -1.72 4.00 3.24
CA ILE A 208 -1.81 5.26 2.50
C ILE A 208 -2.12 6.42 3.45
N ASP A 209 -3.00 6.21 4.44
CA ASP A 209 -3.31 7.23 5.46
C ASP A 209 -2.05 7.70 6.22
N LYS A 210 -1.00 6.88 6.29
CA LYS A 210 0.27 7.21 6.95
C LYS A 210 1.27 7.95 6.06
N LEU A 211 1.00 8.10 4.76
CA LEU A 211 1.89 8.81 3.84
C LEU A 211 1.80 10.34 3.98
N GLY A 212 0.87 10.87 4.78
CA GLY A 212 0.66 12.30 4.93
C GLY A 212 0.05 12.96 3.69
N VAL A 213 -0.50 12.15 2.78
CA VAL A 213 -1.22 12.61 1.59
C VAL A 213 -2.56 13.20 1.95
N VAL A 214 -2.93 14.25 1.23
CA VAL A 214 -4.22 14.88 1.40
C VAL A 214 -5.23 14.19 0.52
N GLN A 215 -6.20 13.53 1.15
CA GLN A 215 -7.41 13.00 0.51
C GLN A 215 -7.10 12.00 -0.63
N PRO A 216 -6.45 10.87 -0.30
CA PRO A 216 -6.17 9.82 -1.27
C PRO A 216 -7.48 9.20 -1.80
N ASN A 217 -7.53 8.94 -3.10
CA ASN A 217 -8.62 8.16 -3.70
C ASN A 217 -8.15 6.71 -3.88
N VAL A 218 -8.85 5.77 -3.27
CA VAL A 218 -8.51 4.35 -3.31
C VAL A 218 -9.77 3.56 -3.63
N SER A 219 -9.78 2.87 -4.77
CA SER A 219 -10.91 2.08 -5.23
C SER A 219 -10.49 0.64 -5.51
N LEU A 220 -11.41 -0.29 -5.25
CA LEU A 220 -11.21 -1.73 -5.48
C LEU A 220 -12.14 -2.18 -6.61
N ASP A 221 -11.53 -2.65 -7.70
CA ASP A 221 -12.22 -3.41 -8.74
C ASP A 221 -12.21 -4.89 -8.36
N LYS A 222 -13.31 -5.33 -7.72
CA LYS A 222 -13.50 -6.71 -7.28
C LYS A 222 -13.50 -7.71 -8.43
N SER A 223 -13.89 -7.29 -9.64
CA SER A 223 -14.00 -8.21 -10.77
C SER A 223 -12.63 -8.66 -11.30
N ARG A 224 -11.66 -7.74 -11.25
CA ARG A 224 -10.29 -7.95 -11.76
C ARG A 224 -9.24 -8.05 -10.65
N ASN A 225 -9.64 -7.94 -9.39
CA ASN A 225 -8.74 -7.90 -8.23
C ASN A 225 -7.69 -6.80 -8.33
N LEU A 226 -8.11 -5.63 -8.84
CA LEU A 226 -7.25 -4.46 -9.02
C LEU A 226 -7.60 -3.40 -7.98
N ILE A 227 -6.58 -2.80 -7.39
CA ILE A 227 -6.71 -1.62 -6.53
C ILE A 227 -6.15 -0.43 -7.29
N VAL A 228 -6.99 0.57 -7.54
CA VAL A 228 -6.59 1.83 -8.14
C VAL A 228 -6.33 2.83 -7.01
N VAL A 229 -5.15 3.42 -7.01
CA VAL A 229 -4.69 4.36 -6.01
C VAL A 229 -4.31 5.67 -6.69
N GLU A 230 -4.96 6.76 -6.32
CA GLU A 230 -4.60 8.10 -6.76
C GLU A 230 -4.21 8.91 -5.53
N LEU A 231 -3.00 9.45 -5.56
CA LEU A 231 -2.44 10.26 -4.49
C LEU A 231 -2.12 11.67 -5.00
N PRO A 232 -3.09 12.61 -4.92
CA PRO A 232 -2.87 14.01 -5.28
C PRO A 232 -1.84 14.65 -4.36
N GLY A 233 -0.93 15.44 -4.94
CA GLY A 233 0.10 16.15 -4.18
C GLY A 233 1.18 15.26 -3.57
N MET A 234 1.32 14.00 -4.03
CA MET A 234 2.49 13.19 -3.69
C MET A 234 3.74 13.74 -4.35
N GLU A 235 4.71 14.12 -3.53
CA GLU A 235 5.97 14.71 -4.00
C GLU A 235 7.07 13.68 -4.20
N ASN A 236 6.99 12.55 -3.50
CA ASN A 236 7.96 11.45 -3.58
C ASN A 236 7.28 10.13 -3.98
N PRO A 237 7.17 9.85 -5.28
CA PRO A 237 6.59 8.61 -5.81
C PRO A 237 7.31 7.35 -5.32
N GLU A 238 8.64 7.39 -5.21
CA GLU A 238 9.48 6.27 -4.79
C GLU A 238 9.14 5.82 -3.36
N ARG A 239 8.92 6.79 -2.45
CA ARG A 239 8.45 6.52 -1.09
C ARG A 239 7.09 5.84 -1.09
N ALA A 240 6.12 6.37 -1.84
CA ALA A 240 4.80 5.73 -1.92
C ALA A 240 4.90 4.31 -2.49
N ARG A 241 5.72 4.09 -3.53
CA ARG A 241 6.00 2.76 -4.08
C ARG A 241 6.53 1.81 -3.00
N GLN A 242 7.49 2.24 -2.19
CA GLN A 242 8.02 1.43 -1.08
C GLN A 242 6.94 1.07 -0.06
N TYR A 243 6.03 1.98 0.26
CA TYR A 243 4.91 1.69 1.18
C TYR A 243 3.91 0.68 0.60
N PHE A 244 3.74 0.65 -0.71
CA PHE A 244 2.85 -0.31 -1.38
C PHE A 244 3.49 -1.70 -1.50
N THR A 245 4.77 -1.78 -1.87
CA THR A 245 5.45 -3.05 -2.17
C THR A 245 6.02 -3.74 -0.93
N LYS A 246 6.36 -3.01 0.14
CA LYS A 246 7.02 -3.62 1.30
C LYS A 246 6.05 -4.55 2.02
N ILE A 247 6.37 -5.83 2.09
CA ILE A 247 5.62 -6.81 2.88
C ILE A 247 6.00 -6.59 4.35
N ALA A 248 5.02 -6.24 5.20
CA ALA A 248 5.25 -6.06 6.63
C ALA A 248 5.10 -7.42 7.34
N LYS A 249 6.09 -8.30 7.16
CA LYS A 249 6.15 -9.57 7.91
C LYS A 249 6.66 -9.27 9.32
N LEU A 250 5.79 -9.43 10.31
CA LEU A 250 6.16 -9.36 11.72
C LEU A 250 6.54 -10.77 12.16
N GLU A 251 7.81 -10.97 12.49
CA GLU A 251 8.33 -12.22 13.00
C GLU A 251 8.81 -12.01 14.43
N PHE A 252 8.50 -12.98 15.28
CA PHE A 252 9.01 -13.05 16.64
C PHE A 252 10.14 -14.06 16.65
N TRP A 253 11.30 -13.62 17.12
CA TRP A 253 12.50 -14.44 17.21
C TRP A 253 12.89 -14.53 18.69
N ASP A 254 13.14 -15.74 19.16
CA ASP A 254 13.78 -15.92 20.46
C ASP A 254 15.21 -15.40 20.38
N THR A 255 15.54 -14.48 21.28
CA THR A 255 16.87 -13.87 21.35
C THR A 255 17.64 -14.44 22.53
N TYR A 256 18.86 -14.90 22.28
CA TYR A 256 19.78 -15.30 23.33
C TYR A 256 20.61 -14.10 23.78
N ARG A 257 20.77 -13.94 25.08
CA ARG A 257 21.63 -12.92 25.69
C ARG A 257 22.95 -13.55 26.12
N LEU A 258 24.00 -12.73 26.20
CA LEU A 258 25.33 -13.19 26.64
C LEU A 258 25.35 -13.77 28.05
N ASN A 259 24.42 -13.36 28.90
CA ASN A 259 24.26 -13.86 30.27
C ASN A 259 23.38 -15.10 30.37
N ASP A 260 22.82 -15.58 29.24
CA ASP A 260 22.07 -16.84 29.24
C ASP A 260 23.06 -18.01 29.44
N PRO A 261 22.68 -19.02 30.25
CA PRO A 261 23.58 -20.13 30.56
C PRO A 261 24.13 -20.83 29.31
N GLY A 262 25.45 -20.99 29.24
CA GLY A 262 26.12 -21.72 28.16
C GLY A 262 26.38 -20.93 26.86
N ILE A 263 25.81 -19.73 26.68
CA ILE A 263 26.05 -18.91 25.48
C ILE A 263 27.50 -18.38 25.46
N ALA A 264 27.99 -17.83 26.57
CA ALA A 264 29.36 -17.33 26.68
C ALA A 264 30.41 -18.43 26.44
N ASP A 265 30.20 -19.61 27.03
CA ASP A 265 31.10 -20.76 26.86
C ASP A 265 31.08 -21.30 25.43
N ALA A 266 29.91 -21.29 24.77
CA ALA A 266 29.79 -21.69 23.36
C ALA A 266 30.58 -20.77 22.42
N PHE A 267 30.59 -19.45 22.67
CA PHE A 267 31.41 -18.51 21.88
C PHE A 267 32.92 -18.74 22.09
N VAL A 268 33.36 -19.00 23.32
CA VAL A 268 34.76 -19.33 23.62
C VAL A 268 35.17 -20.65 22.95
N ALA A 269 34.30 -21.65 22.98
CA ALA A 269 34.53 -22.93 22.31
C ALA A 269 34.57 -22.80 20.78
N ALA A 270 33.75 -21.91 20.20
CA ALA A 270 33.75 -21.62 18.77
C ALA A 270 35.05 -20.90 18.33
N ASP A 271 35.52 -19.90 19.06
CA ASP A 271 36.81 -19.21 18.77
C ASP A 271 37.98 -20.20 18.78
N LYS A 272 37.99 -21.11 19.76
CA LYS A 272 39.04 -22.12 19.89
C LYS A 272 39.05 -23.16 18.75
N LYS A 273 37.91 -23.40 18.09
CA LYS A 273 37.80 -24.29 16.92
C LYS A 273 38.16 -23.62 15.60
N LEU A 274 38.13 -22.29 15.54
CA LEU A 274 38.47 -21.50 14.35
C LEU A 274 39.97 -21.18 14.26
N LYS A 275 40.73 -21.39 15.34
CA LYS A 275 42.20 -21.36 15.36
C LYS A 275 42.79 -22.74 15.07
#